data_AF-A0A7W0LJZ1-F1
#
_entry.id   AF-A0A7W0LJZ1-F1
#
_cell.length_a   1.000
_cell.length_b   1.000
_cell.length_c   1.000
_cell.angle_alpha   90.00
_cell.angle_beta   90.00
_cell.angle_gamma   90.00
#
_symmetry.space_group_name_H-M   'P 1'
#
loop_
_entity.id
_entity.type
_entity.pdbx_description
1 polymer ?
#
loop_
_entity_poly.entity_id
_entity_poly.type
_entity_poly.pdbx_seq_one_letter_code
_entity_poly.pdbx_strand_id
1 'polypeptide(L)'
;MNAAYIVAFVLFILGIRLLTHPSTARRGNIVAAVGMAIAVAATLLTEEVGDYGLIALGIALGTIIGVPAARQVKMTAMPQMVALFNGVGGGAVALISWAEYRKGLYDGVNPELETLIPILFAAIIGSVSFWGSNIAFGKLQGILPGKPIQ
;
A
#
# COMPACT_ATOMS: atom_id res chain seq x y z
N MET A 1 -10.58 17.88 8.17
CA MET A 1 -9.87 16.66 7.70
C MET A 1 -10.18 15.44 8.55
N ASN A 2 -10.12 15.52 9.89
CA ASN A 2 -10.36 14.37 10.78
C ASN A 2 -11.69 13.63 10.53
N ALA A 3 -12.77 14.37 10.25
CA ALA A 3 -14.06 13.76 9.90
C ALA A 3 -14.01 12.92 8.61
N ALA A 4 -13.26 13.37 7.59
CA ALA A 4 -13.11 12.64 6.33
C ALA A 4 -12.33 11.33 6.52
N TYR A 5 -11.28 11.34 7.36
CA TYR A 5 -10.55 10.12 7.72
C TYR A 5 -11.39 9.15 8.53
N ILE A 6 -12.23 9.63 9.46
CA ILE A 6 -13.18 8.78 10.19
C ILE A 6 -14.19 8.15 9.22
N VAL A 7 -14.74 8.92 8.29
CA VAL A 7 -15.66 8.40 7.27
C VAL A 7 -14.96 7.35 6.40
N ALA A 8 -13.76 7.62 5.89
CA ALA A 8 -12.99 6.67 5.11
C ALA A 8 -12.72 5.37 5.89
N PHE A 9 -12.33 5.48 7.16
CA PHE A 9 -12.10 4.34 8.05
C PHE A 9 -13.36 3.49 8.26
N VAL A 10 -14.51 4.11 8.51
CA VAL A 10 -15.80 3.42 8.62
C VAL A 10 -16.14 2.70 7.31
N LEU A 11 -15.93 3.36 6.16
CA LEU A 11 -16.17 2.73 4.85
C LEU A 11 -15.24 1.54 4.61
N PHE A 12 -13.97 1.58 5.03
CA PHE A 12 -13.10 0.41 4.95
C PHE A 12 -13.61 -0.76 5.80
N ILE A 13 -14.03 -0.51 7.04
CA ILE A 13 -14.61 -1.55 7.92
C ILE A 13 -15.86 -2.16 7.27
N LEU A 14 -16.78 -1.33 6.79
CA LEU A 14 -18.00 -1.80 6.12
C LEU A 14 -17.67 -2.55 4.83
N GLY A 15 -16.72 -2.05 4.05
CA GLY A 15 -16.24 -2.69 2.82
C GLY A 15 -15.72 -4.10 3.09
N ILE A 16 -14.82 -4.26 4.06
CA ILE A 16 -14.27 -5.58 4.47
C ILE A 16 -15.37 -6.49 4.98
N ARG A 17 -16.29 -5.98 5.81
CA ARG A 17 -17.43 -6.77 6.32
C ARG A 17 -18.32 -7.27 5.18
N LEU A 18 -18.53 -6.47 4.14
CA LEU A 18 -19.34 -6.86 2.98
C LEU A 18 -18.61 -7.86 2.06
N LEU A 19 -17.27 -7.89 2.09
CA LEU A 19 -16.46 -8.83 1.31
C LEU A 19 -16.53 -10.27 1.83
N THR A 20 -16.96 -10.50 3.08
CA THR A 20 -17.03 -11.86 3.67
C THR A 20 -18.21 -12.68 3.15
N HIS A 21 -19.23 -12.05 2.54
CA HIS A 21 -20.39 -12.74 1.97
C HIS A 21 -20.43 -12.62 0.44
N PRO A 22 -20.56 -13.74 -0.30
CA PRO A 22 -20.56 -13.72 -1.77
C PRO A 22 -21.61 -12.81 -2.41
N SER A 23 -22.80 -12.72 -1.81
CA SER A 23 -23.90 -11.88 -2.31
C SER A 23 -23.63 -10.38 -2.19
N THR A 24 -22.76 -9.96 -1.25
CA THR A 24 -22.43 -8.55 -1.00
C THR A 24 -21.03 -8.16 -1.47
N ALA A 25 -20.19 -9.11 -1.87
CA ALA A 25 -18.77 -8.88 -2.16
C ALA A 25 -18.51 -7.75 -3.18
N ARG A 26 -19.29 -7.68 -4.28
CA ARG A 26 -19.16 -6.61 -5.27
C ARG A 26 -19.43 -5.22 -4.67
N ARG A 27 -20.45 -5.12 -3.80
CA ARG A 27 -20.75 -3.87 -3.08
C ARG A 27 -19.65 -3.53 -2.08
N GLY A 28 -19.14 -4.52 -1.35
CA GLY A 28 -18.02 -4.35 -0.42
C GLY A 28 -16.79 -3.76 -1.08
N ASN A 29 -16.42 -4.25 -2.27
CA ASN A 29 -15.30 -3.70 -3.03
C ASN A 29 -15.52 -2.23 -3.43
N ILE A 30 -16.73 -1.86 -3.87
CA ILE A 30 -17.07 -0.47 -4.23
C ILE A 30 -16.99 0.43 -2.98
N VAL A 31 -17.55 -0.01 -1.85
CA VAL A 31 -17.52 0.75 -0.59
C VAL A 31 -16.08 1.01 -0.14
N ALA A 32 -15.21 0.00 -0.20
CA ALA A 32 -13.78 0.17 0.12
C ALA A 32 -13.07 1.12 -0.86
N ALA A 33 -13.38 1.03 -2.16
CA ALA A 33 -12.82 1.93 -3.18
C ALA A 33 -13.23 3.39 -2.96
N VAL A 34 -14.49 3.65 -2.57
CA VAL A 34 -14.96 5.00 -2.20
C VAL A 34 -14.23 5.50 -0.94
N GLY A 35 -14.06 4.64 0.07
CA GLY A 35 -13.26 4.96 1.27
C GLY A 35 -11.83 5.38 0.91
N MET A 36 -11.17 4.64 0.02
CA MET A 36 -9.83 5.00 -0.47
C MET A 36 -9.82 6.34 -1.21
N ALA A 37 -10.79 6.60 -2.08
CA ALA A 37 -10.89 7.86 -2.80
C ALA A 37 -11.05 9.06 -1.85
N ILE A 38 -11.87 8.92 -0.81
CA ILE A 38 -12.05 9.94 0.24
C ILE A 38 -10.76 10.17 1.02
N ALA A 39 -10.05 9.11 1.41
CA ALA A 39 -8.80 9.22 2.13
C ALA A 39 -7.74 9.98 1.31
N VAL A 40 -7.53 9.58 0.06
CA VAL A 40 -6.58 10.24 -0.85
C VAL A 40 -6.96 11.70 -1.06
N ALA A 41 -8.23 12.00 -1.36
CA ALA A 41 -8.70 13.37 -1.56
C ALA A 41 -8.50 14.22 -0.29
N ALA A 42 -8.82 13.68 0.89
CA ALA A 42 -8.61 14.38 2.16
C ALA A 42 -7.13 14.69 2.40
N THR A 43 -6.22 13.75 2.11
CA THR A 43 -4.77 13.96 2.24
C THR A 43 -4.28 15.03 1.28
N LEU A 44 -4.67 15.00 0.00
CA LEU A 44 -4.25 15.99 -1.00
C LEU A 44 -4.70 17.42 -0.71
N LEU A 45 -5.76 17.59 0.08
CA LEU A 45 -6.28 18.91 0.49
C LEU A 45 -5.58 19.46 1.74
N THR A 46 -4.61 18.74 2.32
CA THR A 46 -3.86 19.19 3.51
C THR A 46 -2.87 20.28 3.13
N GLU A 47 -2.76 21.34 3.95
CA GLU A 47 -1.92 22.51 3.67
C GLU A 47 -0.41 22.19 3.59
N GLU A 48 -0.01 21.04 4.15
CA GLU A 48 1.36 20.54 4.17
C GLU A 48 1.78 19.81 2.88
N VAL A 49 0.85 19.60 1.94
CA VAL A 49 1.13 18.93 0.66
C VAL A 49 1.78 19.91 -0.31
N GLY A 50 3.09 19.78 -0.51
CA GLY A 50 3.87 20.70 -1.35
C GLY A 50 3.88 20.37 -2.84
N ASP A 51 4.38 19.19 -3.22
CA ASP A 51 4.72 18.90 -4.62
C ASP A 51 3.64 18.09 -5.35
N TYR A 52 2.57 18.77 -5.76
CA TYR A 52 1.49 18.18 -6.54
C TYR A 52 1.96 17.59 -7.88
N GLY A 53 3.06 18.09 -8.46
CA GLY A 53 3.63 17.57 -9.71
C GLY A 53 4.20 16.17 -9.53
N LEU A 54 5.05 15.98 -8.51
CA LEU A 54 5.58 14.66 -8.15
C LEU A 54 4.49 13.69 -7.70
N ILE A 55 3.49 14.16 -6.95
CA ILE A 55 2.36 13.33 -6.53
C ILE A 55 1.55 12.87 -7.74
N ALA A 56 1.19 13.79 -8.64
CA ALA A 56 0.46 13.44 -9.86
C ALA A 56 1.26 12.48 -10.74
N LEU A 57 2.57 12.67 -10.85
CA LEU A 57 3.47 11.75 -11.56
C LEU A 57 3.48 10.36 -10.91
N GLY A 58 3.59 10.28 -9.59
CA GLY A 58 3.55 9.01 -8.85
C GLY A 58 2.23 8.26 -9.05
N ILE A 59 1.10 8.96 -8.96
CA ILE A 59 -0.24 8.40 -9.22
C ILE A 59 -0.33 7.93 -10.68
N ALA A 60 0.15 8.73 -11.64
CA ALA A 60 0.10 8.41 -13.06
C ALA A 60 0.93 7.15 -13.35
N LEU A 61 2.19 7.09 -12.90
CA LEU A 61 3.06 5.93 -13.10
C LEU A 61 2.47 4.66 -12.45
N GLY A 62 2.02 4.77 -11.20
CA GLY A 62 1.40 3.65 -10.49
C GLY A 62 0.13 3.14 -11.19
N THR A 63 -0.69 4.05 -11.71
CA THR A 63 -1.94 3.70 -12.42
C THR A 63 -1.66 3.10 -13.80
N ILE A 64 -0.74 3.68 -14.57
CA ILE A 64 -0.35 3.22 -15.91
C ILE A 64 0.24 1.82 -15.88
N ILE A 65 0.99 1.47 -14.82
CA ILE A 65 1.57 0.14 -14.67
C ILE A 65 0.56 -0.82 -14.02
N GLY A 66 -0.09 -0.39 -12.92
CA GLY A 66 -0.92 -1.24 -12.09
C GLY A 66 -2.24 -1.66 -12.74
N VAL A 67 -2.94 -0.74 -13.41
CA VAL A 67 -4.26 -1.03 -14.01
C VAL A 67 -4.17 -2.05 -15.14
N PRO A 68 -3.26 -1.92 -16.13
CA PRO A 68 -3.10 -2.93 -17.16
C PRO A 68 -2.67 -4.28 -16.58
N ALA A 69 -1.70 -4.30 -15.67
CA ALA A 69 -1.23 -5.53 -15.04
C ALA A 69 -2.37 -6.27 -14.30
N ALA A 70 -3.22 -5.55 -13.56
CA ALA A 70 -4.36 -6.11 -12.85
C ALA A 70 -5.46 -6.62 -13.79
N ARG A 71 -5.68 -5.97 -14.94
CA ARG A 71 -6.75 -6.33 -15.89
C ARG A 71 -6.38 -7.46 -16.84
N GLN A 72 -5.09 -7.61 -17.15
CA GLN A 72 -4.61 -8.55 -18.16
C GLN A 72 -4.12 -9.88 -17.57
N VAL A 73 -3.98 -9.98 -16.24
CA VAL A 73 -3.58 -11.24 -15.61
C VAL A 73 -4.67 -12.31 -15.77
N LYS A 74 -4.25 -13.54 -16.10
CA LYS A 74 -5.14 -14.70 -16.09
C LYS A 74 -5.57 -15.05 -14.67
N MET A 75 -6.81 -15.53 -14.50
CA MET A 75 -7.33 -15.95 -13.18
C MET A 75 -6.50 -17.05 -12.51
N THR A 76 -5.83 -17.91 -13.29
CA THR A 76 -4.91 -18.93 -12.78
C THR A 76 -3.60 -18.37 -12.23
N ALA A 77 -3.26 -17.14 -12.60
CA ALA A 77 -2.06 -16.41 -12.18
C ALA A 77 -2.35 -15.33 -11.11
N MET A 78 -3.56 -15.32 -10.55
CA MET A 78 -3.94 -14.38 -9.49
C MET A 78 -3.05 -14.48 -8.24
N PRO A 79 -2.62 -15.67 -7.76
CA PRO A 79 -1.78 -15.77 -6.58
C PRO A 79 -0.47 -14.95 -6.69
N GLN A 80 0.24 -15.02 -7.82
CA GLN A 80 1.48 -14.23 -7.97
C GLN A 80 1.21 -12.73 -8.10
N MET A 81 0.12 -12.33 -8.75
CA MET A 81 -0.22 -10.90 -8.84
C MET A 81 -0.59 -10.29 -7.50
N VAL A 82 -1.31 -11.04 -6.66
CA VAL A 82 -1.61 -10.63 -5.28
C VAL A 82 -0.33 -10.49 -4.48
N ALA A 83 0.61 -11.44 -4.61
CA ALA A 83 1.91 -11.34 -3.97
C ALA A 83 2.65 -10.06 -4.42
N LEU A 84 2.76 -9.82 -5.73
CA LEU A 84 3.46 -8.64 -6.25
C LEU A 84 2.85 -7.31 -5.75
N PHE A 85 1.52 -7.17 -5.78
CA PHE A 85 0.86 -5.95 -5.30
C PHE A 85 1.01 -5.74 -3.79
N ASN A 86 0.97 -6.81 -3.00
CA ASN A 86 1.29 -6.74 -1.57
C ASN A 86 2.76 -6.30 -1.36
N GLY A 87 3.67 -6.80 -2.19
CA GLY A 87 5.08 -6.40 -2.20
C GLY A 87 5.25 -4.91 -2.43
N VAL A 88 4.66 -4.36 -3.49
CA VAL A 88 4.71 -2.91 -3.79
C VAL A 88 4.18 -2.08 -2.61
N GLY A 89 3.10 -2.52 -1.96
CA GLY A 89 2.59 -1.89 -0.74
C GLY A 89 3.60 -1.90 0.41
N GLY A 90 4.26 -3.03 0.66
CA GLY A 90 5.34 -3.14 1.65
C GLY A 90 6.53 -2.22 1.32
N GLY A 91 6.91 -2.15 0.06
CA GLY A 91 7.97 -1.24 -0.43
C GLY A 91 7.61 0.23 -0.21
N ALA A 92 6.36 0.62 -0.43
CA ALA A 92 5.88 1.96 -0.14
C ALA A 92 6.02 2.30 1.35
N VAL A 93 5.62 1.38 2.25
CA VAL A 93 5.80 1.56 3.70
C VAL A 93 7.27 1.73 4.06
N ALA A 94 8.17 0.91 3.50
CA ALA A 94 9.60 1.03 3.77
C ALA A 94 10.19 2.38 3.29
N LEU A 95 9.78 2.86 2.11
CA LEU A 95 10.20 4.15 1.57
C LEU A 95 9.65 5.33 2.38
N ILE A 96 8.40 5.25 2.84
CA ILE A 96 7.81 6.25 3.75
C ILE A 96 8.62 6.30 5.04
N SER A 97 8.89 5.16 5.68
CA SER A 97 9.70 5.12 6.91
C SER A 97 11.10 5.70 6.72
N TRP A 98 11.73 5.42 5.58
CA TRP A 98 13.03 6.00 5.24
C TRP A 98 12.96 7.53 5.07
N ALA A 99 11.92 8.02 4.38
CA ALA A 99 11.71 9.46 4.20
C ALA A 99 11.53 10.18 5.54
N GLU A 100 10.73 9.62 6.46
CA GLU A 100 10.45 10.28 7.74
C GLU A 100 11.63 10.22 8.69
N TYR A 101 12.38 9.12 8.69
CA TYR A 101 13.64 9.03 9.42
C TYR A 101 14.63 10.10 8.93
N ARG A 102 14.76 10.26 7.62
CA ARG A 102 15.68 11.24 7.01
C ARG A 102 15.25 12.68 7.30
N LYS A 103 13.94 12.97 7.29
CA LYS A 103 13.39 14.28 7.61
C LYS A 103 13.79 14.71 9.03
N GLY A 104 13.65 13.82 10.02
CA GLY A 104 14.08 14.09 11.39
C GLY A 104 15.57 14.46 11.50
N LEU A 105 16.43 13.76 10.76
CA LEU A 105 17.87 14.08 10.71
C LEU A 105 18.17 15.44 10.09
N TYR A 106 17.44 15.85 9.04
CA TYR A 106 17.63 17.14 8.39
C TYR A 106 17.19 18.32 9.24
N ASP A 107 16.11 18.14 10.01
CA ASP A 107 15.60 19.18 10.90
C ASP A 107 16.48 19.37 12.14
N GLY A 108 17.55 18.57 12.30
CA GLY A 108 18.49 18.64 13.42
C GLY A 108 17.87 18.18 14.75
N VAL A 109 16.68 17.60 14.71
CA VAL A 109 15.94 17.09 15.86
C VAL A 109 16.17 15.59 15.93
N ASN A 110 16.74 15.11 17.02
CA ASN A 110 16.73 13.66 17.29
C ASN A 110 15.26 13.24 17.45
N PRO A 111 14.70 12.38 16.58
CA PRO A 111 13.33 11.96 16.72
C PRO A 111 13.15 11.28 18.08
N GLU A 112 12.15 11.73 18.84
CA GLU A 112 11.80 11.11 20.12
C GLU A 112 11.50 9.62 19.93
N LEU A 113 11.74 8.82 20.97
CA LEU A 113 11.53 7.37 20.91
C LEU A 113 10.11 7.00 20.49
N GLU A 114 9.12 7.82 20.86
CA GLU A 114 7.71 7.65 20.49
C GLU A 114 7.47 7.69 18.97
N THR A 115 8.27 8.47 18.24
CA THR A 115 8.19 8.55 16.77
C THR A 115 9.18 7.61 16.09
N LEU A 116 10.38 7.47 16.66
CA LEU A 116 11.44 6.64 16.08
C LEU A 116 11.08 5.15 16.08
N ILE A 117 10.50 4.64 17.17
CA ILE A 117 10.18 3.21 17.30
C ILE A 117 9.18 2.77 16.21
N PRO A 118 8.01 3.42 16.02
CA PRO A 118 7.09 3.07 14.93
C PRO A 118 7.72 3.15 13.54
N ILE A 119 8.55 4.17 13.28
CA ILE A 119 9.27 4.31 11.99
C ILE A 119 10.17 3.10 11.74
N LEU A 120 10.94 2.65 12.73
CA LEU A 120 11.82 1.50 12.60
C LEU A 120 11.03 0.20 12.38
N PHE A 121 9.93 -0.01 13.13
CA PHE A 121 9.06 -1.17 12.93
C PHE A 121 8.42 -1.17 11.54
N ALA A 122 7.93 -0.02 11.08
CA ALA A 122 7.35 0.13 9.75
C ALA A 122 8.39 -0.15 8.66
N ALA A 123 9.64 0.33 8.82
CA ALA A 123 10.73 0.04 7.90
C ALA A 123 11.02 -1.47 7.81
N ILE A 124 11.10 -2.16 8.95
CA ILE A 124 11.34 -3.61 9.00
C ILE A 124 10.18 -4.37 8.37
N ILE A 125 8.94 -4.11 8.79
CA ILE A 125 7.76 -4.83 8.32
C ILE A 125 7.55 -4.59 6.82
N GLY A 126 7.69 -3.33 6.37
CA GLY A 126 7.60 -2.97 4.95
C GLY A 126 8.66 -3.68 4.12
N SER A 127 9.92 -3.69 4.57
CA SER A 127 11.02 -4.33 3.86
C SER A 127 10.86 -5.85 3.78
N VAL A 128 10.48 -6.50 4.89
CA VAL A 128 10.22 -7.95 4.92
C VAL A 128 9.05 -8.31 4.01
N SER A 129 7.96 -7.52 4.05
CA SER A 129 6.80 -7.73 3.17
C SER A 129 7.18 -7.58 1.69
N PHE A 130 7.97 -6.56 1.33
CA PHE A 130 8.46 -6.34 -0.02
C PHE A 130 9.29 -7.54 -0.53
N TRP A 131 10.33 -7.94 0.21
CA TRP A 131 11.20 -9.03 -0.20
C TRP A 131 10.51 -10.39 -0.18
N GLY A 132 9.71 -10.69 0.85
CA GLY A 132 8.94 -11.91 0.94
C GLY A 132 7.96 -12.06 -0.23
N SER A 133 7.30 -10.96 -0.61
CA SER A 133 6.39 -10.91 -1.76
C SER A 133 7.09 -11.14 -3.10
N ASN A 134 8.29 -10.58 -3.30
CA ASN A 134 9.08 -10.81 -4.51
C ASN A 134 9.53 -12.27 -4.65
N ILE A 135 9.94 -12.90 -3.54
CA ILE A 135 10.27 -14.34 -3.52
C ILE A 135 9.03 -15.18 -3.81
N ALA A 136 7.88 -14.87 -3.19
CA ALA A 136 6.62 -15.56 -3.44
C ALA A 136 6.18 -15.45 -4.91
N PHE A 137 6.24 -14.24 -5.48
CA PHE A 137 5.99 -14.00 -6.91
C PHE A 137 6.93 -14.85 -7.77
N GLY A 138 8.24 -14.81 -7.52
CA GLY A 138 9.23 -15.56 -8.30
C GLY A 138 8.97 -17.07 -8.29
N LYS A 139 8.57 -17.63 -7.15
CA LYS A 139 8.23 -19.06 -7.02
C LYS A 139 6.94 -19.41 -7.77
N LEU A 140 5.89 -18.62 -7.61
CA LEU A 140 4.59 -18.86 -8.25
C LEU A 140 4.65 -18.66 -9.77
N GLN A 141 5.51 -17.76 -10.25
CA GLN A 141 5.75 -17.52 -11.66
C GLN A 141 6.68 -18.57 -12.30
N GLY A 142 7.32 -19.44 -11.51
CA GLY A 142 8.28 -20.44 -12.00
C GLY A 142 9.66 -19.87 -12.35
N ILE A 143 9.94 -18.62 -11.99
CA ILE A 143 11.27 -17.99 -12.13
C ILE A 143 12.24 -18.60 -11.11
N LEU A 144 11.72 -18.90 -9.90
CA LEU A 144 12.44 -19.57 -8.82
C LEU A 144 11.90 -20.99 -8.60
N PRO A 145 12.72 -21.93 -8.09
CA PRO A 145 12.25 -23.25 -7.72
C PRO A 145 11.13 -23.19 -6.67
N GLY A 146 10.04 -23.92 -6.92
CA GLY A 146 8.91 -24.01 -5.97
C GLY A 146 9.24 -24.80 -4.70
N LYS A 147 10.27 -25.66 -4.74
CA LYS A 147 10.72 -26.44 -3.58
C LYS A 147 11.33 -25.54 -2.50
N PRO A 148 11.34 -25.98 -1.22
CA PRO A 148 12.10 -25.30 -0.18
C PRO A 148 13.56 -25.13 -0.60
N ILE A 149 14.10 -23.93 -0.38
CA ILE A 149 15.52 -23.63 -0.56
C ILE A 149 16.11 -23.74 0.84
N GLN A 150 17.02 -24.69 1.01
CA GLN A 150 17.73 -24.94 2.26
C GLN A 150 19.04 -24.15 2.29
#